data_AF-A0A0F8WC36-F1
#
_entry.id   AF-A0A0F8WC36-F1
#
_cell.length_a   1.000
_cell.length_b   1.000
_cell.length_c   1.000
_cell.angle_alpha   90.00
_cell.angle_beta   90.00
_cell.angle_gamma   90.00
#
_symmetry.space_group_name_H-M   'P 1'
#
loop_
_entity.id
_entity.type
_entity.pdbx_description
1 polymer ?
#
loop_
_entity_poly.entity_id
_entity_poly.type
_entity_poly.pdbx_seq_one_letter_code
_entity_poly.pdbx_strand_id
1 'polypeptide(L)'
;MTAKSDIYSLGIVLYEMLAGEVPFKADSSVMVAMKHVREGLPDVQRRRPEISAALAAIVERATSKEVDNRYESVDDMVRDLEDALTYEAARAGDTEGEATAVLRQLPGDARTQASRRHGLARAGLYALAATVLAIAVALLITRLGGDGDHVPSGMGDLSKIQLGSRDARDYDPIPGDEQENGATAGLVLDGNPQTVWQTERYDNAELGNIKDGVGLILDAGRAVVARAIRVSTPVEGWKLELYVANSVPSSVADWTRVGGGTMSSRKETFNLDTGTQRFRYFLVWVTKLAQDPSGRWSTGISELRLLG
;
A
#
# COMPACT_ATOMS: atom_id res chain seq x y z
N MET A 1 16.51 3.72 -5.83
CA MET A 1 16.39 4.20 -4.43
C MET A 1 17.79 4.44 -3.90
N THR A 2 18.01 5.54 -3.18
CA THR A 2 19.28 5.85 -2.53
C THR A 2 19.06 5.87 -1.02
N ALA A 3 20.11 5.62 -0.22
CA ALA A 3 20.01 5.64 1.25
C ALA A 3 19.43 6.97 1.78
N LYS A 4 19.74 8.10 1.13
CA LYS A 4 19.19 9.42 1.47
C LYS A 4 17.71 9.61 1.12
N SER A 5 17.16 8.80 0.22
CA SER A 5 15.72 8.75 -0.06
C SER A 5 14.99 7.99 1.06
N ASP A 6 15.59 6.92 1.58
CA ASP A 6 15.02 6.13 2.66
C ASP A 6 15.05 6.91 3.99
N ILE A 7 16.13 7.67 4.25
CA ILE A 7 16.24 8.60 5.39
C ILE A 7 15.12 9.65 5.37
N TYR A 8 14.79 10.18 4.19
CA TYR A 8 13.70 11.14 4.05
C TYR A 8 12.35 10.51 4.40
N SER A 9 12.05 9.34 3.83
CA SER A 9 10.81 8.61 4.14
C SER A 9 10.71 8.25 5.62
N LEU A 10 11.81 7.84 6.25
CA LEU A 10 11.88 7.58 7.68
C LEU A 10 11.60 8.84 8.51
N GLY A 11 12.12 10.00 8.09
CA GLY A 11 11.83 11.29 8.71
C GLY A 11 10.34 11.67 8.64
N ILE A 12 9.65 11.36 7.53
CA ILE A 12 8.21 11.57 7.39
C ILE A 12 7.42 10.65 8.33
N VAL A 13 7.81 9.38 8.45
CA VAL A 13 7.19 8.43 9.40
C VAL A 13 7.43 8.89 10.84
N LEU A 14 8.63 9.37 11.17
CA LEU A 14 8.94 9.91 12.49
C LEU A 14 8.09 11.15 12.80
N TYR A 15 7.92 12.07 11.84
CA TYR A 15 6.98 13.19 11.99
C TYR A 15 5.57 12.71 12.29
N GLU A 16 5.06 11.73 11.54
CA GLU A 16 3.70 11.21 11.74
C GLU A 16 3.52 10.54 13.11
N MET A 17 4.49 9.75 13.57
CA MET A 17 4.45 9.13 14.89
C MET A 17 4.40 10.17 16.02
N LEU A 18 5.04 11.31 15.81
CA LEU A 18 5.10 12.41 16.78
C LEU A 18 3.84 13.30 16.73
N ALA A 19 3.44 13.74 15.54
CA ALA A 19 2.32 14.65 15.32
C ALA A 19 0.95 13.95 15.29
N GLY A 20 0.92 12.63 15.10
CA GLY A 20 -0.30 11.82 14.91
C GLY A 20 -0.88 11.90 13.49
N GLU A 21 -0.24 12.63 12.58
CA GLU A 21 -0.64 12.72 11.18
C GLU A 21 0.53 13.12 10.28
N VAL A 22 0.44 12.78 8.99
CA VAL A 22 1.42 13.17 7.98
C VAL A 22 1.56 14.69 7.82
N PRO A 23 2.76 15.20 7.46
CA PRO A 23 3.03 16.64 7.38
C PRO A 23 2.33 17.33 6.20
N PHE A 24 2.14 16.61 5.09
CA PHE A 24 1.56 17.17 3.87
C PHE A 24 0.27 16.44 3.51
N LYS A 25 -0.83 17.17 3.61
CA LYS A 25 -2.14 16.75 3.12
C LYS A 25 -2.53 17.65 1.96
N ALA A 26 -3.11 17.05 0.94
CA ALA A 26 -3.74 17.74 -0.17
C ALA A 26 -4.79 16.83 -0.78
N ASP A 27 -5.69 17.41 -1.57
CA ASP A 27 -6.80 16.69 -2.18
C ASP A 27 -6.36 15.82 -3.37
N SER A 28 -5.11 15.96 -3.82
CA SER A 28 -4.48 15.18 -4.89
C SER A 28 -3.08 14.69 -4.49
N SER A 29 -2.73 13.47 -4.90
CA SER A 29 -1.39 12.87 -4.71
C SER A 29 -0.28 13.70 -5.37
N VAL A 30 -0.56 14.31 -6.52
CA VAL A 30 0.36 15.24 -7.21
C VAL A 30 0.61 16.47 -6.33
N MET A 31 -0.43 16.99 -5.68
CA MET A 31 -0.27 18.09 -4.75
C MET A 31 0.52 17.67 -3.51
N VAL A 32 0.32 16.47 -2.98
CA VAL A 32 1.15 15.93 -1.88
C VAL A 32 2.62 15.79 -2.31
N ALA A 33 2.88 15.25 -3.51
CA ALA A 33 4.23 15.15 -4.06
C ALA A 33 4.86 16.54 -4.26
N MET A 34 4.11 17.50 -4.80
CA MET A 34 4.55 18.89 -4.95
C MET A 34 4.83 19.55 -3.60
N LYS A 35 4.07 19.23 -2.55
CA LYS A 35 4.35 19.68 -1.18
C LYS A 35 5.63 19.05 -0.64
N HIS A 36 5.88 17.76 -0.89
CA HIS A 36 7.17 17.16 -0.56
C HIS A 36 8.34 17.79 -1.32
N VAL A 37 8.13 18.34 -2.52
CA VAL A 37 9.19 19.04 -3.28
C VAL A 37 9.36 20.50 -2.84
N ARG A 38 8.26 21.22 -2.58
CA ARG A 38 8.26 22.69 -2.48
C ARG A 38 7.91 23.24 -1.10
N GLU A 39 7.07 22.54 -0.35
CA GLU A 39 6.57 23.01 0.95
C GLU A 39 7.53 22.58 2.06
N GLY A 40 7.92 23.53 2.91
CA GLY A 40 8.74 23.24 4.09
C GLY A 40 7.98 22.35 5.07
N LEU A 41 8.70 21.51 5.82
CA LEU A 41 8.08 20.68 6.83
C LEU A 41 7.40 21.57 7.88
N PRO A 42 6.11 21.35 8.21
CA PRO A 42 5.50 22.02 9.34
C PRO A 42 6.26 21.69 10.63
N ASP A 43 6.44 22.67 11.50
CA ASP A 43 7.12 22.45 12.78
C ASP A 43 6.24 21.56 13.70
N VAL A 44 6.81 20.42 14.10
CA VAL A 44 6.14 19.43 14.96
C VAL A 44 5.80 20.03 16.34
N GLN A 45 6.60 20.97 16.84
CA GLN A 45 6.39 21.60 18.15
C GLN A 45 5.15 22.51 18.17
N ARG A 46 4.70 23.00 17.01
CA ARG A 46 3.45 23.78 16.94
C ARG A 46 2.22 22.96 17.33
N ARG A 47 2.28 21.65 17.12
CA ARG A 47 1.19 20.72 17.46
C ARG A 47 1.42 20.00 18.76
N ARG A 48 2.68 19.70 19.07
CA ARG A 48 3.10 18.98 20.27
C ARG A 48 4.24 19.75 20.96
N PRO A 49 3.91 20.81 21.73
CA PRO A 49 4.92 21.66 22.39
C PRO A 49 5.79 20.92 23.41
N GLU A 50 5.35 19.74 23.86
CA GLU A 50 6.10 18.85 24.74
C GLU A 50 7.25 18.13 24.03
N ILE A 51 7.29 18.13 22.68
CA ILE A 51 8.41 17.57 21.92
C ILE A 51 9.60 18.51 22.02
N SER A 52 10.77 17.96 22.30
CA SER A 52 11.97 18.76 22.41
C SER A 52 12.53 19.26 21.09
N ALA A 53 13.26 20.38 21.19
CA ALA A 53 13.96 20.98 20.07
C ALA A 53 14.97 20.04 19.41
N ALA A 54 15.62 19.16 20.19
CA ALA A 54 16.55 18.16 19.66
C ALA A 54 15.82 17.18 18.72
N LEU A 55 14.68 16.62 19.17
CA LEU A 55 13.92 15.69 18.36
C LEU A 55 13.29 16.35 17.12
N ALA A 56 12.81 17.59 17.24
CA ALA A 56 12.30 18.36 16.10
C ALA A 56 13.40 18.62 15.05
N ALA A 57 14.61 18.99 15.47
CA ALA A 57 15.74 19.23 14.58
C ALA A 57 16.15 17.96 13.80
N ILE A 58 16.06 16.79 14.42
CA ILE A 58 16.33 15.51 13.75
C ILE A 58 15.34 15.25 12.62
N VAL A 59 14.05 15.47 12.88
CA VAL A 59 12.98 15.32 11.86
C VAL A 59 13.19 16.31 10.72
N GLU A 60 13.52 17.57 11.02
CA GLU A 60 13.79 18.61 10.02
C GLU A 60 15.01 18.25 9.15
N ARG A 61 16.11 17.80 9.76
CA ARG A 61 17.32 17.38 9.04
C ARG A 61 17.07 16.16 8.14
N ALA A 62 16.37 15.14 8.64
CA ALA A 62 16.02 13.95 7.86
C ALA A 62 15.14 14.30 6.65
N THR A 63 14.23 15.27 6.81
CA THR A 63 13.26 15.69 5.78
C THR A 63 13.70 16.92 4.96
N SER A 64 14.98 17.27 5.01
CA SER A 64 15.50 18.42 4.26
C SER A 64 15.27 18.26 2.74
N LYS A 65 14.93 19.35 2.06
CA LYS A 65 14.70 19.34 0.60
C LYS A 65 16.01 19.13 -0.16
N GLU A 66 17.05 19.80 0.29
CA GLU A 66 18.41 19.62 -0.21
C GLU A 66 18.95 18.29 0.29
N VAL A 67 19.25 17.37 -0.64
CA VAL A 67 19.72 16.01 -0.34
C VAL A 67 21.05 16.03 0.45
N ASP A 68 21.88 17.06 0.23
CA ASP A 68 23.16 17.22 0.92
C ASP A 68 23.03 17.69 2.37
N ASN A 69 21.88 18.28 2.73
CA ASN A 69 21.59 18.69 4.10
C ASN A 69 20.98 17.55 4.95
N ARG A 70 20.65 16.41 4.32
CA ARG A 70 20.20 15.21 5.04
C ARG A 70 21.36 14.47 5.68
N TYR A 71 21.04 13.53 6.57
CA TYR A 71 22.02 12.58 7.09
C TYR A 71 22.73 11.84 5.97
N GLU A 72 24.03 11.63 6.16
CA GLU A 72 24.86 10.88 5.22
C GLU A 72 24.55 9.38 5.30
N SER A 73 24.31 8.88 6.52
CA SER A 73 23.93 7.50 6.80
C SER A 73 22.78 7.40 7.80
N VAL A 74 22.12 6.24 7.84
CA VAL A 74 21.12 5.94 8.87
C VAL A 74 21.77 5.87 10.25
N ASP A 75 23.03 5.41 10.35
CA ASP A 75 23.76 5.34 11.63
C ASP A 75 23.95 6.72 12.25
N ASP A 76 24.18 7.76 11.45
CA ASP A 76 24.29 9.14 11.95
C ASP A 76 22.94 9.66 12.48
N MET A 77 21.83 9.28 11.84
CA MET A 77 20.49 9.61 12.33
C MET A 77 20.17 8.87 13.64
N VAL A 78 20.61 7.61 13.78
CA VAL A 78 20.43 6.84 15.02
C VAL A 78 21.20 7.47 16.18
N ARG A 79 22.45 7.89 15.97
CA ARG A 79 23.24 8.58 17.01
C ARG A 79 22.54 9.85 17.51
N ASP A 80 22.07 10.71 16.60
CA ASP A 80 21.37 11.94 17.00
C ASP A 80 20.06 11.61 17.77
N LEU A 81 19.36 10.52 17.42
CA LEU A 81 18.17 10.05 18.17
C LEU A 81 18.50 9.52 19.57
N GLU A 82 19.59 8.77 19.73
CA GLU A 82 20.07 8.28 21.04
C GLU A 82 20.49 9.45 21.95
N ASP A 83 21.16 10.46 21.39
CA ASP A 83 21.52 11.68 22.10
C ASP A 83 20.26 12.44 22.52
N ALA A 84 19.29 12.63 21.62
CA ALA A 84 18.02 13.28 21.94
C ALA A 84 17.26 12.55 23.06
N LEU A 85 17.23 11.22 23.05
CA LEU A 85 16.60 10.42 24.10
C LEU A 85 17.32 10.59 25.45
N THR A 86 18.64 10.69 25.43
CA THR A 86 19.44 10.93 26.65
C THR A 86 19.13 12.31 27.24
N TYR A 87 18.99 13.33 26.40
CA TYR A 87 18.55 14.66 26.82
C TYR A 87 17.12 14.68 27.36
N GLU A 88 16.19 13.93 26.76
CA GLU A 88 14.81 13.80 27.27
C GLU A 88 14.76 13.08 28.61
N ALA A 89 15.52 12.00 28.79
CA ALA A 89 15.60 11.29 30.06
C ALA A 89 16.18 12.18 31.18
N ALA A 90 17.16 13.01 30.86
CA ALA A 90 17.70 14.00 31.79
C ALA A 90 16.66 15.10 32.13
N ARG A 91 15.91 15.59 31.13
CA ARG A 91 14.81 16.57 31.32
C ARG A 91 13.66 16.02 32.15
N ALA A 92 13.20 14.80 31.86
CA ALA A 92 12.14 14.14 32.60
C ALA A 92 12.54 13.95 34.07
N GLY A 93 13.82 13.67 34.34
CA GLY A 93 14.40 13.59 35.68
C GLY A 93 14.46 14.91 36.46
N ASP A 94 14.38 16.07 35.78
CA ASP A 94 14.32 17.39 36.42
C ASP A 94 12.89 17.84 36.78
N THR A 95 11.87 17.32 36.10
CA THR A 95 10.44 17.59 36.41
C THR A 95 9.85 16.72 37.52
N GLU A 96 10.56 15.67 37.94
CA GLU A 96 10.14 14.75 39.02
C GLU A 96 10.76 15.10 40.39
N GLY A 97 10.89 16.41 40.67
CA GLY A 97 11.32 16.93 41.97
C GLY A 97 10.41 16.62 43.17
N GLU A 98 9.27 15.93 43.01
CA GLU A 98 8.37 15.58 44.12
C GLU A 98 7.85 14.13 44.17
N ALA A 99 8.31 13.21 43.30
CA ALA A 99 7.82 11.82 43.31
C ALA A 99 8.90 10.73 43.42
N THR A 100 10.10 11.06 43.90
CA THR A 100 11.03 10.02 44.41
C THR A 100 11.83 10.48 45.62
N ALA A 101 11.15 11.08 46.59
CA ALA A 101 11.66 11.21 47.95
C ALA A 101 11.53 9.90 48.76
N VAL A 102 11.81 8.73 48.17
CA VAL A 102 12.07 7.50 48.94
C VAL A 102 13.05 6.60 48.19
N LEU A 103 14.32 6.97 48.16
CA LEU A 103 15.44 6.02 48.10
C LEU A 103 16.76 6.73 48.45
N ARG A 104 16.79 7.35 49.63
CA ARG A 104 18.05 7.55 50.35
C ARG A 104 17.86 7.17 51.80
N GLN A 105 18.12 5.91 52.09
CA GLN A 105 18.83 5.46 53.29
C GLN A 105 19.03 3.95 53.19
N LEU A 106 20.26 3.52 52.97
CA LEU A 106 20.98 2.60 53.86
C LEU A 106 22.45 2.52 53.41
N PRO A 107 23.41 2.67 54.35
CA PRO A 107 24.84 2.58 54.09
C PRO A 107 25.27 1.14 53.80
N GLY A 108 26.44 1.01 53.17
CA GLY A 108 27.06 -0.28 52.87
C GLY A 108 27.38 -1.08 54.14
N ASP A 109 26.97 -2.34 54.13
CA ASP A 109 27.79 -3.52 54.45
C ASP A 109 26.87 -4.73 54.70
N ALA A 110 26.75 -5.61 53.71
CA ALA A 110 26.46 -7.02 53.93
C ALA A 110 26.78 -7.81 52.66
N ARG A 111 27.98 -8.40 52.65
CA ARG A 111 28.39 -9.41 51.67
C ARG A 111 27.49 -10.65 51.75
N THR A 112 27.51 -11.39 50.65
CA THR A 112 27.25 -12.84 50.52
C THR A 112 25.78 -13.30 50.58
N GLN A 113 25.24 -13.72 49.43
CA GLN A 113 25.07 -15.16 49.10
C GLN A 113 23.87 -15.44 48.17
N ALA A 114 24.13 -16.29 47.18
CA ALA A 114 23.22 -17.17 46.43
C ALA A 114 22.27 -16.58 45.37
N SER A 115 22.80 -16.59 44.15
CA SER A 115 22.19 -17.19 42.95
C SER A 115 20.95 -18.07 43.20
N ARG A 116 19.80 -17.72 42.58
CA ARG A 116 18.74 -18.63 42.05
C ARG A 116 17.45 -17.87 41.65
N ARG A 117 17.49 -16.84 40.80
CA ARG A 117 16.24 -16.19 40.31
C ARG A 117 16.17 -15.77 38.83
N HIS A 118 17.09 -16.21 37.97
CA HIS A 118 17.06 -15.90 36.53
C HIS A 118 16.40 -16.98 35.64
N GLY A 119 15.52 -17.83 36.20
CA GLY A 119 14.85 -18.91 35.44
C GLY A 119 13.45 -18.57 34.93
N LEU A 120 12.73 -17.63 35.57
CA LEU A 120 11.30 -17.40 35.29
C LEU A 120 11.03 -16.20 34.36
N ALA A 121 11.97 -15.28 34.20
CA ALA A 121 11.81 -14.13 33.30
C ALA A 121 12.00 -14.47 31.80
N ARG A 122 12.62 -15.62 31.46
CA ARG A 122 12.78 -16.06 30.07
C ARG A 122 11.59 -16.87 29.56
N ALA A 123 10.84 -17.55 30.42
CA ALA A 123 9.67 -18.36 30.03
C ALA A 123 8.50 -17.52 29.50
N GLY A 124 8.30 -16.30 30.04
CA GLY A 124 7.27 -15.37 29.55
C GLY A 124 7.53 -14.85 28.14
N LEU A 125 8.81 -14.67 27.75
CA LEU A 125 9.19 -14.18 26.43
C LEU A 125 8.95 -15.23 25.33
N TYR A 126 9.20 -16.51 25.63
CA TYR A 126 8.91 -17.62 24.69
C TYR A 126 7.42 -17.91 24.56
N ALA A 127 6.63 -17.72 25.61
CA ALA A 127 5.18 -17.89 25.55
C ALA A 127 4.51 -16.83 24.65
N LEU A 128 4.97 -15.58 24.71
CA LEU A 128 4.46 -14.51 23.85
C LEU A 128 4.83 -14.74 22.37
N ALA A 129 6.08 -15.15 22.10
CA ALA A 129 6.55 -15.46 20.75
C ALA A 129 5.82 -16.67 20.13
N ALA A 130 5.56 -17.73 20.92
CA ALA A 130 4.80 -18.90 20.47
C ALA A 130 3.33 -18.55 20.18
N THR A 131 2.74 -17.61 20.91
CA THR A 131 1.37 -17.15 20.68
C THR A 131 1.28 -16.33 19.40
N VAL A 132 2.23 -15.42 19.16
CA VAL A 132 2.34 -14.67 17.89
C VAL A 132 2.57 -15.60 16.70
N LEU A 133 3.41 -16.63 16.87
CA LEU A 133 3.65 -17.63 15.84
C LEU A 133 2.41 -18.49 15.56
N ALA A 134 1.66 -18.90 16.59
CA ALA A 134 0.41 -19.65 16.43
C ALA A 134 -0.66 -18.82 15.72
N ILE A 135 -0.75 -17.52 16.02
CA ILE A 135 -1.65 -16.59 15.32
C ILE A 135 -1.20 -16.39 13.87
N ALA A 136 0.10 -16.23 13.61
CA ALA A 136 0.63 -16.12 12.25
C ALA A 136 0.40 -17.40 11.43
N VAL A 137 0.54 -18.57 12.05
CA VAL A 137 0.25 -19.87 11.41
C VAL A 137 -1.25 -20.07 11.21
N ALA A 138 -2.09 -19.67 12.15
CA ALA A 138 -3.55 -19.70 11.98
C ALA A 138 -4.01 -18.77 10.84
N LEU A 139 -3.42 -17.58 10.73
CA LEU A 139 -3.62 -16.64 9.61
C LEU A 139 -3.03 -17.16 8.29
N LEU A 140 -1.99 -18.00 8.34
CA LEU A 140 -1.44 -18.68 7.17
C LEU A 140 -2.31 -19.85 6.73
N ILE A 141 -2.91 -20.59 7.67
CA ILE A 141 -3.85 -21.70 7.39
C ILE A 141 -5.18 -21.16 6.83
N THR A 142 -5.69 -20.03 7.32
CA THR A 142 -6.85 -19.37 6.70
C THR A 142 -6.55 -18.79 5.32
N ARG A 143 -5.26 -18.53 5.00
CA ARG A 143 -4.79 -18.19 3.64
C ARG A 143 -4.48 -19.40 2.76
N LEU A 144 -4.41 -20.60 3.34
CA LEU A 144 -4.24 -21.88 2.62
C LEU A 144 -5.58 -22.63 2.43
N GLY A 145 -6.68 -22.07 2.92
CA GLY A 145 -8.04 -22.52 2.59
C GLY A 145 -8.32 -22.24 1.12
N GLY A 146 -8.15 -23.26 0.29
CA GLY A 146 -8.46 -23.20 -1.13
C GLY A 146 -9.91 -22.82 -1.36
N ASP A 147 -10.10 -21.63 -1.93
CA ASP A 147 -11.37 -21.18 -2.48
C ASP A 147 -11.88 -22.21 -3.49
N GLY A 148 -13.09 -22.70 -3.25
CA GLY A 148 -13.81 -23.48 -4.24
C GLY A 148 -14.00 -22.65 -5.50
N ASP A 149 -13.27 -22.99 -6.54
CA ASP A 149 -13.44 -22.44 -7.88
C ASP A 149 -14.88 -22.71 -8.36
N HIS A 150 -15.77 -21.73 -8.22
CA HIS A 150 -17.01 -21.71 -8.98
C HIS A 150 -16.66 -21.29 -10.42
N VAL A 151 -16.24 -22.26 -11.22
CA VAL A 151 -16.18 -22.14 -12.68
C VAL A 151 -17.62 -22.34 -13.18
N PRO A 152 -18.23 -21.38 -13.90
CA PRO A 152 -19.53 -21.60 -14.53
C PRO A 152 -19.47 -22.86 -15.42
N SER A 153 -20.43 -23.77 -15.25
CA SER A 153 -20.53 -25.01 -16.03
C SER A 153 -20.55 -24.71 -17.53
N GLY A 154 -19.50 -25.15 -18.24
CA GLY A 154 -19.29 -24.90 -19.68
C GLY A 154 -17.86 -24.48 -20.07
N MET A 155 -16.98 -24.25 -19.09
CA MET A 155 -15.68 -23.60 -19.30
C MET A 155 -14.45 -24.49 -18.99
N GLY A 156 -14.65 -25.80 -18.88
CA GLY A 156 -13.67 -26.77 -18.36
C GLY A 156 -12.42 -27.05 -19.21
N ASP A 157 -12.23 -26.37 -20.35
CA ASP A 157 -11.10 -26.60 -21.28
C ASP A 157 -10.37 -25.29 -21.66
N LEU A 158 -10.56 -24.21 -20.90
CA LEU A 158 -9.83 -22.97 -21.18
C LEU A 158 -8.44 -22.99 -20.54
N SER A 159 -7.43 -22.70 -21.36
CA SER A 159 -6.04 -22.61 -20.92
C SER A 159 -5.66 -21.17 -20.59
N LYS A 160 -4.74 -20.98 -19.64
CA LYS A 160 -4.21 -19.65 -19.33
C LYS A 160 -3.35 -19.16 -20.50
N ILE A 161 -3.66 -17.98 -21.03
CA ILE A 161 -2.78 -17.27 -21.95
C ILE A 161 -1.67 -16.62 -21.11
N GLN A 162 -0.42 -16.95 -21.42
CA GLN A 162 0.73 -16.45 -20.66
C GLN A 162 1.00 -14.99 -21.00
N LEU A 163 0.78 -14.12 -20.02
CA LEU A 163 1.13 -12.70 -20.04
C LEU A 163 2.18 -12.44 -18.94
N GLY A 164 3.10 -11.51 -19.19
CA GLY A 164 4.07 -11.01 -18.21
C GLY A 164 3.65 -9.67 -17.61
N SER A 165 4.27 -9.26 -16.51
CA SER A 165 3.92 -8.01 -15.80
C SER A 165 4.10 -6.73 -16.64
N ARG A 166 4.89 -6.76 -17.72
CA ARG A 166 5.05 -5.62 -18.65
C ARG A 166 3.94 -5.51 -19.70
N ASP A 167 3.06 -6.50 -19.73
CA ASP A 167 1.98 -6.60 -20.71
C ASP A 167 0.70 -5.91 -20.22
N ALA A 168 0.68 -5.38 -19.00
CA ALA A 168 -0.40 -4.56 -18.48
C ALA A 168 0.00 -3.08 -18.47
N ARG A 169 -0.90 -2.21 -18.90
CA ARG A 169 -0.75 -0.74 -18.88
C ARG A 169 -2.07 -0.10 -18.48
N ASP A 170 -2.02 1.04 -17.84
CA ASP A 170 -3.19 1.86 -17.59
C ASP A 170 -3.77 2.43 -18.89
N TYR A 171 -5.08 2.64 -18.88
CA TYR A 171 -5.83 3.27 -19.95
C TYR A 171 -6.71 4.35 -19.36
N ASP A 172 -6.31 5.59 -19.61
CA ASP A 172 -6.99 6.81 -19.17
C ASP A 172 -7.36 7.67 -20.39
N PRO A 173 -8.61 7.63 -20.88
CA PRO A 173 -9.04 8.52 -21.94
C PRO A 173 -9.30 9.95 -21.43
N ILE A 174 -9.13 10.93 -22.31
CA ILE A 174 -9.38 12.35 -22.02
C ILE A 174 -10.85 12.57 -21.58
N PRO A 175 -11.13 13.42 -20.57
CA PRO A 175 -10.21 14.29 -19.82
C PRO A 175 -9.49 13.54 -18.68
N GLY A 176 -8.15 13.50 -18.76
CA GLY A 176 -7.25 12.84 -17.81
C GLY A 176 -5.80 13.29 -18.06
N ASP A 177 -4.91 13.10 -17.10
CA ASP A 177 -3.49 13.46 -17.18
C ASP A 177 -2.59 12.30 -17.66
N GLU A 178 -3.21 11.31 -18.31
CA GLU A 178 -2.59 10.07 -18.80
C GLU A 178 -2.01 9.18 -17.69
N GLN A 179 -2.45 9.32 -16.44
CA GLN A 179 -1.96 8.53 -15.31
C GLN A 179 -3.10 7.98 -14.44
N GLU A 180 -3.30 6.66 -14.50
CA GLU A 180 -4.11 5.91 -13.53
C GLU A 180 -3.21 4.85 -12.88
N ASN A 181 -2.35 5.30 -11.96
CA ASN A 181 -1.39 4.45 -11.25
C ASN A 181 -0.63 3.48 -12.19
N GLY A 182 -0.23 3.91 -13.40
CA GLY A 182 0.43 3.05 -14.39
C GLY A 182 1.66 2.30 -13.88
N ALA A 183 2.34 2.83 -12.85
CA ALA A 183 3.45 2.16 -12.16
C ALA A 183 3.06 0.82 -11.51
N THR A 184 1.79 0.62 -11.15
CA THR A 184 1.28 -0.60 -10.52
C THR A 184 0.41 -1.45 -11.46
N ALA A 185 0.20 -1.03 -12.71
CA ALA A 185 -0.60 -1.78 -13.69
C ALA A 185 -0.08 -3.21 -13.88
N GLY A 186 1.24 -3.41 -13.83
CA GLY A 186 1.87 -4.73 -13.94
C GLY A 186 1.60 -5.70 -12.78
N LEU A 187 1.10 -5.21 -11.64
CA LEU A 187 0.79 -6.05 -10.47
C LEU A 187 -0.35 -7.01 -10.76
N VAL A 188 -1.30 -6.65 -11.64
CA VAL A 188 -2.43 -7.53 -11.97
C VAL A 188 -2.04 -8.81 -12.72
N LEU A 189 -0.77 -8.93 -13.14
CA LEU A 189 -0.24 -10.09 -13.86
C LEU A 189 0.94 -10.74 -13.11
N ASP A 190 1.23 -10.33 -11.87
CA ASP A 190 2.40 -10.81 -11.12
C ASP A 190 2.18 -12.18 -10.44
N GLY A 191 0.94 -12.66 -10.38
CA GLY A 191 0.57 -13.93 -9.76
C GLY A 191 0.40 -13.86 -8.24
N ASN A 192 0.46 -12.66 -7.65
CA ASN A 192 0.40 -12.43 -6.22
C ASN A 192 -0.96 -11.80 -5.83
N PRO A 193 -1.89 -12.54 -5.19
CA PRO A 193 -3.18 -12.00 -4.81
C PRO A 193 -3.13 -10.94 -3.69
N GLN A 194 -1.94 -10.63 -3.16
CA GLN A 194 -1.74 -9.59 -2.13
C GLN A 194 -1.31 -8.24 -2.72
N THR A 195 -0.87 -8.20 -3.96
CA THR A 195 -0.61 -6.95 -4.69
C THR A 195 -1.90 -6.51 -5.37
N VAL A 196 -2.06 -5.20 -5.54
CA VAL A 196 -3.30 -4.60 -6.04
C VAL A 196 -2.93 -3.40 -6.90
N TRP A 197 -3.43 -3.38 -8.14
CA TRP A 197 -3.61 -2.13 -8.86
C TRP A 197 -4.91 -1.49 -8.36
N GLN A 198 -4.88 -0.19 -8.05
CA GLN A 198 -6.04 0.53 -7.53
C GLN A 198 -6.31 1.73 -8.43
N THR A 199 -7.59 2.02 -8.68
CA THR A 199 -8.00 3.28 -9.31
C THR A 199 -7.62 4.47 -8.42
N GLU A 200 -7.69 5.67 -8.97
CA GLU A 200 -7.76 6.86 -8.12
C GLU A 200 -8.99 6.84 -7.20
N ARG A 201 -9.00 7.80 -6.27
CA ARG A 201 -10.13 8.01 -5.35
C ARG A 201 -11.04 9.08 -5.92
N TYR A 202 -12.33 8.78 -5.98
CA TYR A 202 -13.35 9.67 -6.51
C TYR A 202 -14.38 10.05 -5.46
N ASP A 203 -15.18 11.07 -5.80
CA ASP A 203 -16.23 11.59 -4.93
C ASP A 203 -17.51 10.74 -4.95
N ASN A 204 -17.74 9.97 -6.01
CA ASN A 204 -18.91 9.10 -6.17
C ASN A 204 -18.59 7.82 -6.96
N ALA A 205 -19.59 6.93 -7.05
CA ALA A 205 -19.46 5.64 -7.72
C ALA A 205 -19.24 5.77 -9.24
N GLU A 206 -19.71 6.87 -9.83
CA GLU A 206 -19.62 7.23 -11.25
C GLU A 206 -18.35 8.03 -11.57
N LEU A 207 -17.24 7.77 -10.85
CA LEU A 207 -15.94 8.40 -11.07
C LEU A 207 -15.99 9.94 -11.03
N GLY A 208 -16.81 10.48 -10.13
CA GLY A 208 -17.01 11.93 -9.99
C GLY A 208 -17.91 12.55 -11.06
N ASN A 209 -18.49 11.75 -11.97
CA ASN A 209 -19.15 12.19 -13.21
C ASN A 209 -18.22 12.96 -14.17
N ILE A 210 -16.91 12.76 -14.03
CA ILE A 210 -15.89 13.44 -14.83
C ILE A 210 -15.43 12.54 -15.98
N LYS A 211 -15.28 11.24 -15.69
CA LYS A 211 -14.84 10.22 -16.64
C LYS A 211 -15.93 9.18 -16.84
N ASP A 212 -16.06 8.66 -18.06
CA ASP A 212 -16.97 7.55 -18.38
C ASP A 212 -16.44 6.19 -17.86
N GLY A 213 -15.22 6.18 -17.33
CA GLY A 213 -14.57 5.03 -16.72
C GLY A 213 -13.05 5.19 -16.69
N VAL A 214 -12.36 4.18 -16.16
CA VAL A 214 -10.89 4.03 -16.20
C VAL A 214 -10.54 2.57 -16.35
N GLY A 215 -9.36 2.21 -16.86
CA GLY A 215 -9.09 0.81 -17.09
C GLY A 215 -7.64 0.40 -17.24
N LEU A 216 -7.49 -0.89 -17.51
CA LEU A 216 -6.21 -1.54 -17.76
C LEU A 216 -6.25 -2.23 -19.13
N ILE A 217 -5.26 -1.96 -19.96
CA ILE A 217 -5.00 -2.70 -21.19
C ILE A 217 -4.04 -3.84 -20.90
N LEU A 218 -4.40 -5.02 -21.39
CA LEU A 218 -3.53 -6.19 -21.50
C LEU A 218 -3.09 -6.33 -22.98
N ASP A 219 -1.78 -6.31 -23.23
CA ASP A 219 -1.16 -6.58 -24.52
C ASP A 219 -0.71 -8.05 -24.58
N ALA A 220 -1.41 -8.89 -25.35
CA ALA A 220 -1.04 -10.29 -25.51
C ALA A 220 0.23 -10.52 -26.35
N GLY A 221 0.91 -9.45 -26.79
CA GLY A 221 2.10 -9.45 -27.66
C GLY A 221 1.80 -9.87 -29.11
N ARG A 222 0.77 -10.68 -29.31
CA ARG A 222 0.23 -11.16 -30.59
C ARG A 222 -1.28 -11.34 -30.51
N ALA A 223 -1.95 -11.42 -31.65
CA ALA A 223 -3.39 -11.69 -31.68
C ALA A 223 -3.71 -13.13 -31.22
N VAL A 224 -4.48 -13.26 -30.14
CA VAL A 224 -4.88 -14.53 -29.50
C VAL A 224 -6.39 -14.69 -29.48
N VAL A 225 -6.87 -15.93 -29.45
CA VAL A 225 -8.27 -16.23 -29.17
C VAL A 225 -8.41 -16.30 -27.65
N ALA A 226 -9.15 -15.36 -27.07
CA ALA A 226 -9.49 -15.39 -25.65
C ALA A 226 -11.01 -15.41 -25.50
N ARG A 227 -11.50 -16.32 -24.65
CA ARG A 227 -12.94 -16.59 -24.45
C ARG A 227 -13.44 -16.15 -23.09
N ALA A 228 -12.55 -15.93 -22.14
CA ALA A 228 -12.91 -15.41 -20.83
C ALA A 228 -11.76 -14.63 -20.21
N ILE A 229 -12.10 -13.77 -19.26
CA ILE A 229 -11.16 -13.15 -18.36
C ILE A 229 -11.60 -13.41 -16.92
N ARG A 230 -10.66 -13.88 -16.10
CA ARG A 230 -10.87 -14.01 -14.67
C ARG A 230 -10.27 -12.81 -13.96
N VAL A 231 -11.06 -12.20 -13.10
CA VAL A 231 -10.72 -11.00 -12.33
C VAL A 231 -10.73 -11.37 -10.85
N SER A 232 -9.70 -10.98 -10.11
CA SER A 232 -9.70 -11.03 -8.64
C SER A 232 -9.56 -9.63 -8.07
N THR A 233 -10.30 -9.34 -7.01
CA THR A 233 -10.43 -8.00 -6.45
C THR A 233 -10.48 -8.05 -4.91
N PRO A 234 -9.92 -7.04 -4.22
CA PRO A 234 -10.08 -6.89 -2.78
C PRO A 234 -11.47 -6.38 -2.38
N VAL A 235 -12.22 -5.75 -3.29
CA VAL A 235 -13.50 -5.08 -3.02
C VAL A 235 -14.56 -5.52 -4.04
N GLU A 236 -15.75 -5.89 -3.56
CA GLU A 236 -16.88 -6.31 -4.39
C GLU A 236 -17.82 -5.13 -4.70
N GLY A 237 -18.74 -5.30 -5.64
CA GLY A 237 -19.83 -4.36 -5.92
C GLY A 237 -19.54 -3.29 -6.98
N TRP A 238 -18.34 -3.30 -7.58
CA TRP A 238 -17.98 -2.41 -8.69
C TRP A 238 -18.33 -3.05 -10.05
N LYS A 239 -18.42 -2.23 -11.11
CA LYS A 239 -18.79 -2.67 -12.46
C LYS A 239 -17.67 -2.49 -13.46
N LEU A 240 -17.62 -3.42 -14.41
CA LEU A 240 -16.65 -3.39 -15.49
C LEU A 240 -17.26 -3.77 -16.83
N GLU A 241 -16.65 -3.27 -17.87
CA GLU A 241 -16.88 -3.62 -19.26
C GLU A 241 -15.59 -4.14 -19.88
N LEU A 242 -15.72 -5.04 -20.85
CA LEU A 242 -14.59 -5.72 -21.46
C LEU A 242 -14.57 -5.40 -22.94
N TYR A 243 -13.40 -4.98 -23.41
CA TYR A 243 -13.21 -4.62 -24.80
C TYR A 243 -11.99 -5.27 -25.41
N VAL A 244 -11.97 -5.33 -26.75
CA VAL A 244 -10.86 -5.84 -27.54
C VAL A 244 -10.50 -4.93 -28.69
N ALA A 245 -9.24 -4.96 -29.10
CA ALA A 245 -8.74 -4.28 -30.29
C ALA A 245 -7.46 -4.94 -30.84
N ASN A 246 -7.08 -4.59 -32.08
CA ASN A 246 -5.81 -4.99 -32.69
C ASN A 246 -4.77 -3.85 -32.75
N SER A 247 -5.19 -2.65 -32.38
CA SER A 247 -4.39 -1.46 -32.11
C SER A 247 -5.05 -0.72 -30.94
N VAL A 248 -4.28 -0.06 -30.08
CA VAL A 248 -4.85 0.73 -28.97
C VAL A 248 -5.49 2.00 -29.53
N PRO A 249 -6.83 2.12 -29.54
CA PRO A 249 -7.51 3.35 -29.92
C PRO A 249 -7.37 4.43 -28.84
N SER A 250 -7.48 5.70 -29.22
CA SER A 250 -7.41 6.85 -28.30
C SER A 250 -8.72 7.13 -27.55
N SER A 251 -9.83 6.56 -28.01
CA SER A 251 -11.16 6.71 -27.40
C SER A 251 -11.76 5.33 -27.11
N VAL A 252 -12.43 5.19 -25.97
CA VAL A 252 -13.16 3.96 -25.63
C VAL A 252 -14.23 3.60 -26.67
N ALA A 253 -14.79 4.60 -27.36
CA ALA A 253 -15.82 4.41 -28.39
C ALA A 253 -15.33 3.61 -29.61
N ASP A 254 -14.01 3.60 -29.86
CA ASP A 254 -13.40 2.89 -30.98
C ASP A 254 -13.00 1.44 -30.62
N TRP A 255 -13.22 1.03 -29.37
CA TRP A 255 -13.01 -0.34 -28.92
C TRP A 255 -14.23 -1.23 -29.22
N THR A 256 -13.99 -2.53 -29.43
CA THR A 256 -15.09 -3.50 -29.58
C THR A 256 -15.48 -4.10 -28.23
N ARG A 257 -16.69 -3.81 -27.74
CA ARG A 257 -17.21 -4.39 -26.49
C ARG A 257 -17.52 -5.87 -26.67
N VAL A 258 -16.99 -6.71 -25.79
CA VAL A 258 -17.12 -8.18 -25.83
C VAL A 258 -17.66 -8.79 -24.54
N GLY A 259 -17.93 -7.99 -23.52
CA GLY A 259 -18.45 -8.49 -22.26
C GLY A 259 -18.47 -7.43 -21.16
N GLY A 260 -18.74 -7.87 -19.94
CA GLY A 260 -18.79 -7.03 -18.76
C GLY A 260 -19.78 -7.53 -17.73
N GLY A 261 -19.77 -6.92 -16.55
CA GLY A 261 -20.64 -7.30 -15.45
C GLY A 261 -20.35 -6.53 -14.17
N THR A 262 -20.96 -6.99 -13.08
CA THR A 262 -20.72 -6.48 -11.73
C THR A 262 -19.88 -7.52 -11.00
N MET A 263 -18.79 -7.10 -10.36
CA MET A 263 -18.02 -7.96 -9.46
C MET A 263 -18.86 -8.30 -8.23
N SER A 264 -19.51 -9.44 -8.24
CA SER A 264 -20.40 -9.89 -7.18
C SER A 264 -19.68 -10.76 -6.15
N SER A 265 -18.42 -11.11 -6.42
CA SER A 265 -17.53 -11.88 -5.55
C SER A 265 -16.08 -11.42 -5.72
N ARG A 266 -15.21 -11.71 -4.75
CA ARG A 266 -13.76 -11.39 -4.82
C ARG A 266 -13.04 -12.01 -6.02
N LYS A 267 -13.61 -13.01 -6.68
CA LYS A 267 -13.02 -13.73 -7.81
C LYS A 267 -14.11 -14.16 -8.78
N GLU A 268 -14.14 -13.54 -9.95
CA GLU A 268 -15.20 -13.76 -10.93
C GLU A 268 -14.61 -13.99 -12.33
N THR A 269 -15.29 -14.78 -13.15
CA THR A 269 -14.89 -15.06 -14.53
C THR A 269 -15.96 -14.54 -15.48
N PHE A 270 -15.57 -13.64 -16.37
CA PHE A 270 -16.45 -13.03 -17.38
C PHE A 270 -16.16 -13.63 -18.75
N ASN A 271 -17.23 -13.93 -19.49
CA ASN A 271 -17.13 -14.36 -20.87
C ASN A 271 -16.72 -13.21 -21.79
N LEU A 272 -15.95 -13.55 -22.82
CA LEU A 272 -15.59 -12.68 -23.93
C LEU A 272 -16.28 -13.21 -25.19
N ASP A 273 -17.21 -12.44 -25.73
CA ASP A 273 -17.99 -12.75 -26.94
C ASP A 273 -17.15 -12.51 -28.22
N THR A 274 -15.96 -13.11 -28.28
CA THR A 274 -14.99 -12.98 -29.39
C THR A 274 -15.14 -14.09 -30.44
N GLY A 275 -15.86 -15.17 -30.11
CA GLY A 275 -16.00 -16.36 -30.95
C GLY A 275 -14.66 -17.03 -31.26
N THR A 276 -14.26 -17.02 -32.53
CA THR A 276 -12.96 -17.55 -33.01
C THR A 276 -11.99 -16.46 -33.46
N GLN A 277 -12.37 -15.20 -33.30
CA GLN A 277 -11.55 -14.07 -33.71
C GLN A 277 -10.34 -13.89 -32.78
N ARG A 278 -9.27 -13.31 -33.32
CA ARG A 278 -8.02 -13.09 -32.60
C ARG A 278 -7.83 -11.60 -32.35
N PHE A 279 -7.51 -11.26 -31.10
CA PHE A 279 -7.25 -9.89 -30.67
C PHE A 279 -5.94 -9.81 -29.90
N ARG A 280 -5.24 -8.68 -30.04
CA ARG A 280 -3.99 -8.44 -29.31
C ARG A 280 -4.22 -7.71 -28.00
N TYR A 281 -5.08 -6.69 -28.02
CA TYR A 281 -5.31 -5.82 -26.86
C TYR A 281 -6.66 -6.15 -26.23
N PHE A 282 -6.66 -6.27 -24.91
CA PHE A 282 -7.85 -6.50 -24.10
C PHE A 282 -7.94 -5.40 -23.05
N LEU A 283 -9.03 -4.64 -23.03
CA LEU A 283 -9.25 -3.57 -22.07
C LEU A 283 -10.26 -4.03 -21.01
N VAL A 284 -9.85 -3.94 -19.75
CA VAL A 284 -10.73 -4.05 -18.59
C VAL A 284 -11.11 -2.63 -18.17
N TRP A 285 -12.35 -2.25 -18.44
CA TRP A 285 -12.86 -0.89 -18.28
C TRP A 285 -13.79 -0.79 -17.06
N VAL A 286 -13.35 -0.13 -16.00
CA VAL A 286 -14.13 0.13 -14.79
C VAL A 286 -15.12 1.25 -15.07
N THR A 287 -16.43 0.96 -14.95
CA THR A 287 -17.51 1.94 -15.21
C THR A 287 -18.25 2.37 -13.95
N LYS A 288 -18.10 1.63 -12.85
CA LYS A 288 -18.67 2.01 -11.56
C LYS A 288 -17.79 1.50 -10.43
N LEU A 289 -17.52 2.36 -9.46
CA LEU A 289 -16.70 2.07 -8.31
C LEU A 289 -17.52 1.50 -7.14
N ALA A 290 -16.81 0.85 -6.22
CA ALA A 290 -17.32 0.48 -4.91
C ALA A 290 -16.73 1.42 -3.84
N GLN A 291 -17.23 1.32 -2.61
CA GLN A 291 -16.59 1.97 -1.48
C GLN A 291 -15.49 1.07 -0.93
N ASP A 292 -14.32 1.65 -0.74
CA ASP A 292 -13.25 1.02 0.01
C ASP A 292 -13.57 0.99 1.53
N PRO A 293 -12.81 0.25 2.35
CA PRO A 293 -13.02 0.21 3.80
C PRO A 293 -12.95 1.56 4.52
N SER A 294 -12.41 2.60 3.88
CA SER A 294 -12.36 3.98 4.40
C SER A 294 -13.59 4.82 4.00
N GLY A 295 -14.53 4.24 3.26
CA GLY A 295 -15.73 4.90 2.77
C GLY A 295 -15.51 5.78 1.53
N ARG A 296 -14.35 5.68 0.88
CA ARG A 296 -14.02 6.43 -0.35
C ARG A 296 -14.34 5.59 -1.57
N TRP A 297 -14.76 6.24 -2.67
CA TRP A 297 -15.06 5.53 -3.92
C TRP A 297 -13.77 5.23 -4.67
N SER A 298 -13.39 3.95 -4.68
CA SER A 298 -12.27 3.42 -5.47
C SER A 298 -12.47 1.93 -5.68
N THR A 299 -11.79 1.35 -6.66
CA THR A 299 -11.73 -0.11 -6.79
C THR A 299 -10.31 -0.58 -7.02
N GLY A 300 -10.07 -1.86 -6.73
CA GLY A 300 -8.79 -2.51 -6.93
C GLY A 300 -8.93 -3.79 -7.73
N ILE A 301 -7.87 -4.16 -8.44
CA ILE A 301 -7.74 -5.44 -9.12
C ILE A 301 -6.44 -6.06 -8.63
N SER A 302 -6.54 -7.24 -8.04
CA SER A 302 -5.38 -8.00 -7.57
C SER A 302 -4.78 -8.84 -8.69
N GLU A 303 -5.63 -9.51 -9.48
CA GLU A 303 -5.17 -10.44 -10.51
C GLU A 303 -6.11 -10.40 -11.73
N LEU A 304 -5.53 -10.46 -12.92
CA LEU A 304 -6.19 -10.69 -14.19
C LEU A 304 -5.63 -11.93 -14.86
N ARG A 305 -6.51 -12.79 -15.38
CA ARG A 305 -6.11 -13.96 -16.16
C ARG A 305 -6.93 -14.06 -17.42
N LEU A 306 -6.26 -13.97 -18.55
CA LEU A 306 -6.87 -14.19 -19.86
C LEU A 306 -6.90 -15.69 -20.18
N LEU A 307 -8.07 -16.19 -20.60
CA LEU A 307 -8.35 -17.61 -20.80
C LEU A 307 -8.79 -17.85 -22.25
N GLY A 308 -8.25 -18.88 -22.90
CA GLY A 308 -8.52 -19.19 -24.31
C GLY A 308 -8.17 -20.60 -24.74
#